data_AF-A0A0S8D481-F1
#
_entry.id   AF-A0A0S8D481-F1
#
_cell.length_a   1.000
_cell.length_b   1.000
_cell.length_c   1.000
_cell.angle_alpha   90.00
_cell.angle_beta   90.00
_cell.angle_gamma   90.00
#
_symmetry.space_group_name_H-M   'P 1'
#
loop_
_entity.id
_entity.type
_entity.pdbx_description
1 polymer ?
#
loop_
_entity_poly.entity_id
_entity_poly.type
_entity_poly.pdbx_seq_one_letter_code
_entity_poly.pdbx_strand_id
1 'polypeptide(L)'
;MSIRSITFTTCLAFSLIFILHGELRAEFDKNKDYHSAHMLMNYGLNMIADGSSMIISTNMDIKTTLVQQPIIYGKETINLGKSFVERALKGPDMVEKHVQNEDDKNDMMLATHKLGQLMLQVAYSPEIFESDLLKNSEIAHNLLVIQLEANNALMMSAQGSNMIMTGQTGSSEKYINRFFIDQGTTMIGNAREVIFDLLHGEEMKTFANKNLNPREKELYEYTRRQLINSVDIINSLYEMELEE
;
A
#
# COMPACT_ATOMS: atom_id res chain seq x y z
N MET A 1 -0.69 -3.90 28.35
CA MET A 1 -1.96 -3.70 27.62
C MET A 1 -2.73 -5.01 27.58
N SER A 2 -4.01 -5.01 27.92
CA SER A 2 -4.86 -6.21 27.94
C SER A 2 -5.30 -6.58 26.52
N ILE A 3 -5.27 -7.88 26.18
CA ILE A 3 -5.69 -8.46 24.88
C ILE A 3 -7.10 -7.98 24.47
N ARG A 4 -7.98 -7.69 25.43
CA ARG A 4 -9.33 -7.18 25.18
C ARG A 4 -9.36 -5.75 24.60
N SER A 5 -8.33 -4.96 24.86
CA SER A 5 -8.22 -3.59 24.33
C SER A 5 -7.80 -3.57 22.86
N ILE A 6 -7.10 -4.61 22.37
CA ILE A 6 -6.63 -4.69 20.97
C ILE A 6 -7.76 -5.19 20.06
N THR A 7 -8.60 -6.10 20.54
CA THR A 7 -9.73 -6.67 19.77
C THR A 7 -10.87 -5.68 19.56
N PHE A 8 -11.09 -4.76 20.51
CA PHE A 8 -12.18 -3.79 20.42
C PHE A 8 -11.83 -2.60 19.50
N THR A 9 -10.57 -2.17 19.49
CA THR A 9 -10.09 -1.09 18.59
C THR A 9 -10.03 -1.56 17.14
N THR A 10 -9.66 -2.81 16.88
CA THR A 10 -9.68 -3.39 15.52
C THR A 10 -11.10 -3.56 14.99
N CYS A 11 -12.06 -4.07 15.77
CA CYS A 11 -13.46 -4.19 15.32
C CYS A 11 -14.12 -2.83 14.99
N LEU A 12 -13.81 -1.76 15.74
CA LEU A 12 -14.33 -0.42 15.45
C LEU A 12 -13.69 0.21 14.20
N ALA A 13 -12.40 -0.03 13.98
CA ALA A 13 -11.73 0.32 12.72
C ALA A 13 -12.34 -0.45 11.53
N PHE A 14 -12.59 -1.76 11.68
CA PHE A 14 -13.22 -2.59 10.65
C PHE A 14 -14.63 -2.14 10.28
N SER A 15 -15.43 -1.69 11.24
CA SER A 15 -16.81 -1.24 11.01
C SER A 15 -16.85 0.10 10.27
N LEU A 16 -15.94 1.02 10.62
CA LEU A 16 -15.79 2.30 9.91
C LEU A 16 -15.33 2.09 8.47
N ILE A 17 -14.39 1.16 8.27
CA ILE A 17 -13.88 0.75 6.96
C ILE A 17 -15.04 0.27 6.06
N PHE A 18 -15.95 -0.61 6.53
CA PHE A 18 -17.11 -1.07 5.74
C PHE A 18 -18.15 0.02 5.40
N ILE A 19 -18.39 0.99 6.28
CA ILE A 19 -19.35 2.08 6.01
C ILE A 19 -18.74 3.10 5.05
N LEU A 20 -17.46 3.44 5.22
CA LEU A 20 -16.70 4.26 4.28
C LEU A 20 -16.58 3.60 2.90
N HIS A 21 -16.48 2.26 2.82
CA HIS A 21 -16.41 1.53 1.54
C HIS A 21 -17.66 1.70 0.64
N GLY A 22 -18.85 1.68 1.23
CA GLY A 22 -20.10 1.84 0.48
C GLY A 22 -20.26 3.25 -0.07
N GLU A 23 -19.92 4.24 0.76
CA GLU A 23 -19.97 5.66 0.40
C GLU A 23 -18.90 6.01 -0.64
N LEU A 24 -17.65 5.56 -0.49
CA LEU A 24 -16.57 5.77 -1.48
C LEU A 24 -16.87 5.13 -2.84
N ARG A 25 -17.43 3.93 -2.84
CA ARG A 25 -17.86 3.26 -4.08
C ARG A 25 -18.99 4.03 -4.76
N ALA A 26 -19.95 4.54 -3.99
CA ALA A 26 -21.03 5.37 -4.50
C ALA A 26 -20.52 6.75 -4.97
N GLU A 27 -19.54 7.34 -4.30
CA GLU A 27 -18.89 8.60 -4.65
C GLU A 27 -18.12 8.46 -5.98
N PHE A 28 -17.32 7.40 -6.14
CA PHE A 28 -16.62 7.08 -7.39
C PHE A 28 -17.59 6.81 -8.55
N ASP A 29 -18.66 6.05 -8.31
CA ASP A 29 -19.67 5.77 -9.34
C ASP A 29 -20.46 7.05 -9.73
N LYS A 30 -20.44 8.10 -8.89
CA LYS A 30 -21.13 9.39 -9.08
C LYS A 30 -20.24 10.50 -9.67
N ASN A 31 -19.00 10.59 -9.24
CA ASN A 31 -17.97 11.53 -9.70
C ASN A 31 -16.85 10.72 -10.36
N LYS A 32 -17.03 10.39 -11.64
CA LYS A 32 -16.07 9.55 -12.40
C LYS A 32 -14.79 10.30 -12.81
N ASP A 33 -14.38 11.28 -12.02
CA ASP A 33 -13.21 12.09 -12.32
C ASP A 33 -11.89 11.41 -11.90
N TYR A 34 -10.79 11.96 -12.39
CA TYR A 34 -9.43 11.47 -12.11
C TYR A 34 -9.14 11.41 -10.61
N HIS A 35 -9.59 12.42 -9.85
CA HIS A 35 -9.39 12.52 -8.42
C HIS A 35 -10.04 11.33 -7.69
N SER A 36 -11.28 11.00 -8.04
CA SER A 36 -12.00 9.87 -7.46
C SER A 36 -11.32 8.53 -7.81
N ALA A 37 -10.77 8.40 -9.02
CA ALA A 37 -9.99 7.22 -9.41
C ALA A 37 -8.70 7.09 -8.60
N HIS A 38 -7.97 8.18 -8.40
CA HIS A 38 -6.72 8.18 -7.65
C HIS A 38 -6.95 7.89 -6.16
N MET A 39 -7.96 8.51 -5.54
CA MET A 39 -8.39 8.16 -4.18
C MET A 39 -8.72 6.66 -4.06
N LEU A 40 -9.48 6.10 -5.02
CA LEU A 40 -9.83 4.68 -5.02
C LEU A 40 -8.60 3.77 -5.13
N MET A 41 -7.60 4.14 -5.93
CA MET A 41 -6.32 3.43 -6.01
C MET A 41 -5.56 3.49 -4.67
N ASN A 42 -5.48 4.66 -4.04
CA ASN A 42 -4.83 4.83 -2.74
C ASN A 42 -5.52 4.01 -1.64
N TYR A 43 -6.85 3.92 -1.66
CA TYR A 43 -7.58 2.98 -0.78
C TYR A 43 -7.22 1.53 -1.09
N GLY A 44 -7.17 1.15 -2.37
CA GLY A 44 -6.74 -0.19 -2.78
C GLY A 44 -5.34 -0.55 -2.30
N LEU A 45 -4.38 0.36 -2.41
CA LEU A 45 -3.01 0.18 -1.92
C LEU A 45 -2.97 0.00 -0.39
N ASN A 46 -3.70 0.82 0.36
CA ASN A 46 -3.81 0.68 1.81
C ASN A 46 -4.33 -0.71 2.21
N MET A 47 -5.35 -1.22 1.52
CA MET A 47 -5.90 -2.56 1.79
C MET A 47 -4.90 -3.68 1.47
N ILE A 48 -4.15 -3.55 0.37
CA ILE A 48 -3.11 -4.52 0.02
C ILE A 48 -2.02 -4.55 1.10
N ALA A 49 -1.54 -3.38 1.53
CA ALA A 49 -0.52 -3.25 2.56
C ALA A 49 -1.00 -3.77 3.93
N ASP A 50 -2.19 -3.38 4.37
CA ASP A 50 -2.78 -3.82 5.64
C ASP A 50 -3.04 -5.33 5.67
N GLY A 51 -3.65 -5.88 4.60
CA GLY A 51 -3.87 -7.31 4.48
C GLY A 51 -2.56 -8.10 4.47
N SER A 52 -1.51 -7.60 3.81
CA SER A 52 -0.18 -8.22 3.83
C SER A 52 0.42 -8.18 5.24
N SER A 53 0.36 -7.04 5.93
CA SER A 53 0.88 -6.87 7.29
C SER A 53 0.19 -7.79 8.29
N MET A 54 -1.12 -7.98 8.14
CA MET A 54 -1.89 -8.89 8.99
C MET A 54 -1.46 -10.34 8.83
N ILE A 55 -1.17 -10.78 7.60
CA ILE A 55 -0.69 -12.13 7.35
C ILE A 55 0.74 -12.30 7.87
N ILE A 56 1.63 -11.35 7.57
CA ILE A 56 3.03 -11.38 8.04
C ILE A 56 3.06 -11.43 9.57
N SER A 57 2.32 -10.56 10.26
CA SER A 57 2.27 -10.51 11.73
C SER A 57 1.74 -11.81 12.32
N THR A 58 0.70 -12.39 11.72
CA THR A 58 0.16 -13.70 12.16
C THR A 58 1.19 -14.81 11.99
N ASN A 59 1.94 -14.79 10.89
CA ASN A 59 3.02 -15.73 10.62
C ASN A 59 4.27 -15.48 11.46
N MET A 60 4.44 -14.32 12.10
CA MET A 60 5.52 -14.07 13.06
C MET A 60 5.12 -14.49 14.48
N ASP A 61 3.84 -14.34 14.87
CA ASP A 61 3.32 -14.63 16.21
C ASP A 61 2.90 -16.10 16.41
N ILE A 62 3.71 -17.07 15.94
CA ILE A 62 3.37 -18.50 15.86
C ILE A 62 3.23 -19.21 17.24
N LYS A 63 2.97 -18.46 18.32
CA LYS A 63 2.66 -19.00 19.65
C LYS A 63 1.20 -19.38 19.85
N THR A 64 0.28 -19.06 18.92
CA THR A 64 -1.14 -19.41 19.07
C THR A 64 -1.62 -20.32 17.94
N THR A 65 -1.82 -21.59 18.27
CA THR A 65 -2.31 -22.68 17.39
C THR A 65 -3.73 -22.49 16.84
N LEU A 66 -4.32 -21.29 16.93
CA LEU A 66 -5.77 -21.04 16.77
C LEU A 66 -6.17 -20.05 15.67
N VAL A 67 -5.25 -19.43 14.92
CA VAL A 67 -5.57 -18.24 14.08
C VAL A 67 -5.33 -18.44 12.58
N GLN A 68 -6.13 -19.29 11.92
CA GLN A 68 -6.25 -19.25 10.46
C GLN A 68 -7.10 -18.08 9.95
N GLN A 69 -8.00 -17.55 10.80
CA GLN A 69 -8.91 -16.45 10.43
C GLN A 69 -8.18 -15.16 9.99
N PRO A 70 -7.11 -14.70 10.67
CA PRO A 70 -6.38 -13.51 10.22
C PRO A 70 -5.72 -13.66 8.85
N ILE A 71 -5.24 -14.87 8.53
CA ILE A 71 -4.63 -15.15 7.22
C ILE A 71 -5.68 -15.10 6.11
N ILE A 72 -6.86 -15.69 6.36
CA ILE A 72 -7.98 -15.66 5.41
C ILE A 72 -8.44 -14.23 5.19
N TYR A 73 -8.67 -13.49 6.28
CA TYR A 73 -9.09 -12.09 6.21
C TYR A 73 -8.06 -11.23 5.46
N GLY A 74 -6.76 -11.36 5.77
CA GLY A 74 -5.72 -10.63 5.06
C GLY A 74 -5.72 -10.91 3.54
N LYS A 75 -5.97 -12.16 3.12
CA LYS A 75 -6.10 -12.51 1.70
C LYS A 75 -7.32 -11.85 1.06
N GLU A 76 -8.46 -11.84 1.74
CA GLU A 76 -9.68 -11.17 1.28
C GLU A 76 -9.46 -9.66 1.14
N THR A 77 -8.80 -9.03 2.11
CA THR A 77 -8.46 -7.61 2.09
C THR A 77 -7.53 -7.26 0.92
N ILE A 78 -6.49 -8.07 0.67
CA ILE A 78 -5.61 -7.88 -0.50
C ILE A 78 -6.38 -7.99 -1.81
N ASN A 79 -7.23 -9.02 -1.96
CA ASN A 79 -7.99 -9.24 -3.17
C ASN A 79 -8.98 -8.10 -3.43
N LEU A 80 -9.65 -7.62 -2.37
CA LEU A 80 -10.55 -6.48 -2.45
C LEU A 80 -9.79 -5.20 -2.82
N GLY A 81 -8.63 -4.95 -2.20
CA GLY A 81 -7.77 -3.82 -2.55
C GLY A 81 -7.33 -3.83 -4.01
N LYS A 82 -6.89 -4.99 -4.52
CA LYS A 82 -6.57 -5.15 -5.95
C LYS A 82 -7.76 -4.86 -6.85
N SER A 83 -8.97 -5.29 -6.46
CA SER A 83 -10.18 -5.02 -7.24
C SER A 83 -10.50 -3.52 -7.33
N PHE A 84 -10.17 -2.72 -6.32
CA PHE A 84 -10.32 -1.27 -6.36
C PHE A 84 -9.32 -0.61 -7.31
N VAL A 85 -8.06 -1.02 -7.27
CA VAL A 85 -7.04 -0.55 -8.22
C VAL A 85 -7.42 -0.93 -9.65
N GLU A 86 -7.82 -2.18 -9.89
CA GLU A 86 -8.27 -2.62 -11.21
C GLU A 86 -9.50 -1.85 -11.70
N ARG A 87 -10.45 -1.55 -10.81
CA ARG A 87 -11.65 -0.78 -11.16
C ARG A 87 -11.30 0.66 -11.52
N ALA A 88 -10.39 1.29 -10.80
CA ALA A 88 -9.89 2.62 -11.14
C ALA A 88 -9.22 2.62 -12.53
N LEU A 89 -8.43 1.60 -12.85
CA LEU A 89 -7.79 1.45 -14.17
C LEU A 89 -8.76 1.13 -15.32
N LYS A 90 -9.82 0.35 -15.05
CA LYS A 90 -10.81 -0.12 -16.05
C LYS A 90 -12.07 0.76 -16.08
N GLY A 91 -12.08 1.87 -15.35
CA GLY A 91 -13.24 2.76 -15.28
C GLY A 91 -13.62 3.30 -16.67
N PRO A 92 -14.93 3.45 -16.96
CA PRO A 92 -15.39 3.92 -18.27
C PRO A 92 -14.74 5.23 -18.70
N ASP A 93 -14.46 6.15 -17.78
CA ASP A 93 -13.81 7.43 -18.07
C ASP A 93 -12.32 7.30 -18.41
N MET A 94 -11.60 6.33 -17.83
CA MET A 94 -10.20 6.03 -18.19
C MET A 94 -10.12 5.39 -19.58
N VAL A 95 -11.03 4.47 -19.88
CA VAL A 95 -11.12 3.82 -21.19
C VAL A 95 -11.60 4.80 -22.26
N GLU A 96 -12.61 5.62 -21.97
CA GLU A 96 -13.17 6.60 -22.89
C GLU A 96 -12.17 7.72 -23.21
N LYS A 97 -11.42 8.23 -22.22
CA LYS A 97 -10.34 9.21 -22.46
C LYS A 97 -9.13 8.62 -23.20
N HIS A 98 -8.79 7.33 -22.96
CA HIS A 98 -7.77 6.64 -23.74
C HIS A 98 -8.16 6.43 -25.21
N VAL A 99 -9.45 6.24 -25.48
CA VAL A 99 -9.98 5.93 -26.82
C VAL A 99 -10.35 7.19 -27.62
N GLN A 100 -10.77 8.28 -26.95
CA GLN A 100 -11.25 9.48 -27.65
C GLN A 100 -10.15 10.50 -28.01
N ASN A 101 -8.96 10.44 -27.39
CA ASN A 101 -7.88 11.39 -27.63
C ASN A 101 -6.51 10.69 -27.76
N GLU A 102 -6.20 10.11 -28.92
CA GLU A 102 -4.84 9.60 -29.20
C GLU A 102 -3.79 10.72 -29.26
N ASP A 103 -4.21 11.96 -29.57
CA ASP A 103 -3.35 13.15 -29.70
C ASP A 103 -3.20 13.96 -28.39
N ASP A 104 -4.08 13.72 -27.40
CA ASP A 104 -4.18 14.49 -26.15
C ASP A 104 -3.93 13.57 -24.94
N LYS A 105 -2.79 12.86 -24.97
CA LYS A 105 -2.29 12.06 -23.85
C LYS A 105 -2.06 12.99 -22.67
N ASN A 106 -3.06 13.11 -21.80
CA ASN A 106 -2.91 13.81 -20.53
C ASN A 106 -1.86 13.05 -19.70
N ASP A 107 -0.69 13.66 -19.49
CA ASP A 107 0.44 13.04 -18.77
C ASP A 107 0.02 12.53 -17.38
N MET A 108 -0.91 13.21 -16.73
CA MET A 108 -1.49 12.79 -15.45
C MET A 108 -2.22 11.45 -15.57
N MET A 109 -2.99 11.22 -16.65
CA MET A 109 -3.71 9.97 -16.88
C MET A 109 -2.73 8.79 -17.08
N LEU A 110 -1.64 9.01 -17.81
CA LEU A 110 -0.60 7.99 -18.01
C LEU A 110 0.14 7.69 -16.70
N ALA A 111 0.47 8.72 -15.91
CA ALA A 111 1.06 8.57 -14.59
C ALA A 111 0.14 7.75 -13.66
N THR A 112 -1.16 8.06 -13.66
CA THR A 112 -2.20 7.33 -12.91
C THR A 112 -2.29 5.87 -13.33
N HIS A 113 -2.28 5.60 -14.64
CA HIS A 113 -2.34 4.24 -15.14
C HIS A 113 -1.10 3.45 -14.74
N LYS A 114 0.09 4.05 -14.88
CA LYS A 114 1.37 3.48 -14.45
C LYS A 114 1.37 3.20 -12.95
N LEU A 115 0.88 4.15 -12.13
CA LEU A 115 0.74 4.00 -10.69
C LEU A 115 -0.14 2.79 -10.34
N GLY A 116 -1.32 2.66 -10.94
CA GLY A 116 -2.19 1.51 -10.70
C GLY A 116 -1.56 0.18 -11.14
N GLN A 117 -0.82 0.17 -12.25
CA GLN A 117 -0.05 -1.02 -12.67
C GLN A 117 1.03 -1.38 -11.63
N LEU A 118 1.76 -0.41 -11.11
CA LEU A 118 2.77 -0.62 -10.06
C LEU A 118 2.12 -1.14 -8.76
N MET A 119 0.99 -0.58 -8.34
CA MET A 119 0.24 -1.05 -7.16
C MET A 119 -0.22 -2.51 -7.31
N LEU A 120 -0.62 -2.93 -8.52
CA LEU A 120 -0.97 -4.34 -8.79
C LEU A 120 0.26 -5.27 -8.78
N GLN A 121 1.46 -4.74 -8.99
CA GLN A 121 2.72 -5.47 -8.89
C GLN A 121 3.22 -5.63 -7.45
N VAL A 122 2.57 -5.02 -6.46
CA VAL A 122 2.76 -5.35 -5.04
C VAL A 122 2.25 -6.78 -4.83
N ALA A 123 3.15 -7.72 -5.12
CA ALA A 123 2.84 -9.13 -5.22
C ALA A 123 2.89 -9.77 -3.82
N TYR A 124 1.74 -9.92 -3.15
CA TYR A 124 1.69 -10.79 -1.99
C TYR A 124 1.80 -12.27 -2.42
N SER A 125 2.82 -12.99 -1.93
CA SER A 125 3.00 -14.43 -2.17
C SER A 125 2.89 -15.23 -0.87
N PRO A 126 1.71 -15.80 -0.54
CA PRO A 126 1.49 -16.51 0.72
C PRO A 126 2.41 -17.72 0.91
N GLU A 127 2.86 -18.30 -0.20
CA GLU A 127 3.68 -19.51 -0.24
C GLU A 127 5.11 -19.27 0.25
N ILE A 128 5.58 -18.01 0.24
CA ILE A 128 6.92 -17.63 0.72
C ILE A 128 6.95 -17.55 2.26
N PHE A 129 5.80 -17.47 2.92
CA PHE A 129 5.68 -17.34 4.38
C PHE A 129 5.47 -18.70 5.07
N GLU A 130 6.36 -19.66 4.81
CA GLU A 130 6.31 -20.99 5.43
C GLU A 130 6.68 -20.93 6.93
N SER A 131 5.78 -21.41 7.80
CA SER A 131 5.93 -21.24 9.26
C SER A 131 7.21 -21.82 9.85
N ASP A 132 7.78 -22.87 9.24
CA ASP A 132 8.99 -23.52 9.74
C ASP A 132 10.26 -22.70 9.45
N LEU A 133 10.29 -21.95 8.34
CA LEU A 133 11.36 -20.99 8.08
C LEU A 133 11.31 -19.85 9.09
N LEU A 134 10.11 -19.34 9.38
CA LEU A 134 9.88 -18.17 10.23
C LEU A 134 10.18 -18.43 11.71
N LYS A 135 9.96 -19.66 12.21
CA LYS A 135 10.30 -20.03 13.60
C LYS A 135 11.80 -20.12 13.85
N ASN A 136 12.57 -20.50 12.83
CA ASN A 136 13.92 -21.01 13.01
C ASN A 136 15.00 -20.13 12.36
N SER A 137 14.63 -19.08 11.63
CA SER A 137 15.57 -18.17 10.98
C SER A 137 15.39 -16.73 11.45
N GLU A 138 16.43 -16.21 12.12
CA GLU A 138 16.54 -14.79 12.46
C GLU A 138 16.56 -13.91 11.19
N ILE A 139 17.17 -14.39 10.10
CA ILE A 139 17.19 -13.68 8.82
C ILE A 139 15.77 -13.55 8.28
N ALA A 140 15.02 -14.66 8.28
CA ALA A 140 13.64 -14.64 7.81
C ALA A 140 12.78 -13.69 8.65
N HIS A 141 12.93 -13.73 9.98
CA HIS A 141 12.25 -12.80 10.88
C HIS A 141 12.55 -11.34 10.54
N ASN A 142 13.84 -10.98 10.37
CA ASN A 142 14.25 -9.61 10.04
C ASN A 142 13.74 -9.17 8.66
N LEU A 143 13.75 -10.05 7.66
CA LEU A 143 13.17 -9.77 6.35
C LEU A 143 11.65 -9.52 6.43
N LEU A 144 10.94 -10.19 7.33
CA LEU A 144 9.52 -9.92 7.58
C LEU A 144 9.28 -8.58 8.28
N VAL A 145 10.12 -8.21 9.24
CA VAL A 145 10.07 -6.88 9.87
C VAL A 145 10.26 -5.79 8.81
N ILE A 146 11.24 -5.93 7.92
CA ILE A 146 11.47 -5.02 6.79
C ILE A 146 10.21 -4.90 5.92
N GLN A 147 9.51 -6.00 5.64
CA GLN A 147 8.25 -5.94 4.87
C GLN A 147 7.12 -5.23 5.61
N LEU A 148 7.00 -5.42 6.94
CA LEU A 148 6.00 -4.70 7.74
C LEU A 148 6.25 -3.19 7.70
N GLU A 149 7.51 -2.78 7.82
CA GLU A 149 7.90 -1.37 7.73
C GLU A 149 7.66 -0.81 6.33
N ALA A 150 7.92 -1.59 5.28
CA ALA A 150 7.62 -1.21 3.91
C ALA A 150 6.12 -1.01 3.66
N ASN A 151 5.27 -1.90 4.19
CA ASN A 151 3.82 -1.76 4.11
C ASN A 151 3.34 -0.48 4.82
N ASN A 152 3.90 -0.17 5.99
CA ASN A 152 3.57 1.06 6.71
C ASN A 152 3.95 2.31 5.90
N ALA A 153 5.10 2.30 5.22
CA ALA A 153 5.51 3.40 4.35
C ALA A 153 4.57 3.56 3.15
N LEU A 154 4.14 2.46 2.50
CA LEU A 154 3.14 2.50 1.43
C LEU A 154 1.80 3.08 1.90
N MET A 155 1.35 2.72 3.10
CA MET A 155 0.14 3.30 3.69
C MET A 155 0.31 4.80 3.97
N MET A 156 1.47 5.17 4.50
CA MET A 156 1.81 6.57 4.77
C MET A 156 1.80 7.41 3.48
N SER A 157 2.39 6.92 2.38
CA SER A 157 2.38 7.65 1.11
C SER A 157 0.98 7.75 0.51
N ALA A 158 0.18 6.68 0.55
CA ALA A 158 -1.19 6.69 0.05
C ALA A 158 -2.09 7.66 0.83
N GLN A 159 -1.95 7.69 2.16
CA GLN A 159 -2.63 8.67 3.00
C GLN A 159 -2.14 10.11 2.72
N GLY A 160 -0.84 10.28 2.52
CA GLY A 160 -0.26 11.57 2.17
C GLY A 160 -0.79 12.14 0.85
N SER A 161 -0.88 11.30 -0.20
CA SER A 161 -1.49 11.69 -1.48
C SER A 161 -2.96 12.06 -1.30
N ASN A 162 -3.76 11.24 -0.59
CA ASN A 162 -5.15 11.58 -0.29
C ASN A 162 -5.30 12.94 0.44
N MET A 163 -4.37 13.28 1.34
CA MET A 163 -4.36 14.58 2.02
C MET A 163 -4.05 15.73 1.07
N ILE A 164 -3.02 15.62 0.22
CA ILE A 164 -2.67 16.65 -0.77
C ILE A 164 -3.86 16.90 -1.70
N MET A 165 -4.38 15.81 -2.27
CA MET A 165 -5.55 15.81 -3.13
C MET A 165 -6.73 16.52 -2.46
N THR A 166 -7.06 16.17 -1.21
CA THR A 166 -8.15 16.83 -0.46
C THR A 166 -7.91 18.33 -0.32
N GLY A 167 -6.69 18.75 0.03
CA GLY A 167 -6.32 20.16 0.15
C GLY A 167 -6.40 20.93 -1.18
N GLN A 168 -6.12 20.28 -2.31
CA GLN A 168 -6.20 20.87 -3.65
C GLN A 168 -7.65 21.05 -4.14
N THR A 169 -8.62 20.28 -3.64
CA THR A 169 -10.04 20.40 -4.06
C THR A 169 -10.73 21.71 -3.66
N GLY A 170 -10.05 22.60 -2.92
CA GLY A 170 -10.53 23.97 -2.65
C GLY A 170 -11.77 24.05 -1.77
N SER A 171 -12.14 22.96 -1.09
CA SER A 171 -13.40 22.81 -0.36
C SER A 171 -13.39 23.39 1.06
N SER A 172 -12.23 23.84 1.58
CA SER A 172 -12.10 24.38 2.94
C SER A 172 -11.38 25.73 3.01
N GLU A 173 -11.47 26.40 4.17
CA GLU A 173 -10.75 27.65 4.46
C GLU A 173 -9.27 27.52 4.10
N LYS A 174 -8.68 28.55 3.48
CA LYS A 174 -7.32 28.55 2.90
C LYS A 174 -6.23 27.95 3.81
N TYR A 175 -6.35 28.09 5.13
CA TYR A 175 -5.42 27.53 6.10
C TYR A 175 -5.52 26.01 6.23
N ILE A 176 -6.71 25.45 6.15
CA ILE A 176 -6.95 24.01 6.25
C ILE A 176 -6.40 23.31 5.00
N ASN A 177 -6.64 23.87 3.80
CA ASN A 177 -6.06 23.34 2.56
C ASN A 177 -4.53 23.27 2.61
N ARG A 178 -3.86 24.33 3.10
CA ARG A 178 -2.40 24.35 3.23
C ARG A 178 -1.91 23.31 4.23
N PHE A 179 -2.58 23.15 5.37
CA PHE A 179 -2.22 22.14 6.36
C PHE A 179 -2.27 20.73 5.75
N PHE A 180 -3.33 20.39 5.01
CA PHE A 180 -3.44 19.09 4.35
C PHE A 180 -2.33 18.84 3.33
N ILE A 181 -2.02 19.83 2.50
CA ILE A 181 -0.93 19.74 1.51
C ILE A 181 0.42 19.56 2.22
N ASP A 182 0.73 20.38 3.22
CA ASP A 182 2.02 20.33 3.94
C ASP A 182 2.21 18.98 4.67
N GLN A 183 1.16 18.49 5.34
CA GLN A 183 1.19 17.20 6.02
C GLN A 183 1.30 16.04 5.03
N GLY A 184 0.52 16.06 3.94
CA GLY A 184 0.57 15.01 2.94
C GLY A 184 1.94 14.94 2.24
N THR A 185 2.53 16.10 1.94
CA THR A 185 3.89 16.22 1.40
C THR A 185 4.91 15.58 2.34
N THR A 186 4.81 15.89 3.63
CA THR A 186 5.70 15.33 4.67
C THR A 186 5.56 13.81 4.76
N MET A 187 4.33 13.29 4.69
CA MET A 187 4.07 11.85 4.74
C MET A 187 4.65 11.11 3.55
N ILE A 188 4.49 11.62 2.32
CA ILE A 188 5.09 11.02 1.12
C ILE A 188 6.62 11.07 1.22
N GLY A 189 7.19 12.21 1.64
CA GLY A 189 8.64 12.37 1.84
C GLY A 189 9.22 11.38 2.84
N ASN A 190 8.60 11.26 4.03
CA ASN A 190 9.02 10.31 5.05
C ASN A 190 8.89 8.86 4.58
N ALA A 191 7.80 8.51 3.89
CA ALA A 191 7.62 7.16 3.33
C ALA A 191 8.75 6.81 2.34
N ARG A 192 9.16 7.77 1.51
CA ARG A 192 10.26 7.60 0.55
C ARG A 192 11.59 7.39 1.26
N GLU A 193 11.88 8.16 2.31
CA GLU A 193 13.07 8.01 3.14
C GLU A 193 13.12 6.61 3.79
N VAL A 194 12.01 6.19 4.41
CA VAL A 194 11.90 4.86 5.04
C VAL A 194 12.17 3.74 4.03
N ILE A 195 11.52 3.73 2.87
CA ILE A 195 11.77 2.67 1.87
C ILE A 195 13.21 2.72 1.36
N PHE A 196 13.76 3.91 1.13
CA PHE A 196 15.13 4.06 0.66
C PHE A 196 16.13 3.50 1.67
N ASP A 197 15.93 3.79 2.95
CA ASP A 197 16.74 3.29 4.06
C ASP A 197 16.59 1.77 4.21
N LEU A 198 15.39 1.22 4.08
CA LEU A 198 15.18 -0.23 4.10
C LEU A 198 15.91 -0.93 2.94
N LEU A 199 15.86 -0.35 1.73
CA LEU A 199 16.47 -0.94 0.54
C LEU A 199 18.00 -0.85 0.54
N HIS A 200 18.56 0.25 1.05
CA HIS A 200 20.00 0.53 1.02
C HIS A 200 20.67 0.43 2.40
N GLY A 201 19.92 0.01 3.42
CA GLY A 201 20.36 -0.14 4.80
C GLY A 201 21.37 -1.26 4.99
N GLU A 202 22.01 -1.23 6.16
CA GLU A 202 23.05 -2.21 6.49
C GLU A 202 22.50 -3.63 6.62
N GLU A 203 21.25 -3.81 7.07
CA GLU A 203 20.59 -5.12 7.12
C GLU A 203 20.48 -5.74 5.73
N MET A 204 19.93 -5.01 4.74
CA MET A 204 19.78 -5.52 3.38
C MET A 204 21.14 -5.79 2.70
N LYS A 205 22.13 -4.91 2.91
CA LYS A 205 23.52 -5.16 2.44
C LYS A 205 24.12 -6.40 3.09
N THR A 206 23.86 -6.60 4.38
CA THR A 206 24.35 -7.77 5.12
C THR A 206 23.75 -9.05 4.57
N PHE A 207 22.43 -9.08 4.32
CA PHE A 207 21.77 -10.25 3.72
C PHE A 207 22.28 -10.55 2.31
N ALA A 208 22.51 -9.51 1.49
CA ALA A 208 23.06 -9.66 0.14
C ALA A 208 24.42 -10.38 0.11
N ASN A 209 25.25 -10.17 1.14
CA ASN A 209 26.59 -10.74 1.25
C ASN A 209 26.65 -12.06 2.03
N LYS A 210 25.53 -12.51 2.61
CA LYS A 210 25.47 -13.71 3.44
C LYS A 210 25.18 -14.96 2.59
N ASN A 211 25.71 -16.10 3.01
CA ASN A 211 25.37 -17.39 2.38
C ASN A 211 24.00 -17.87 2.89
N LEU A 212 22.94 -17.35 2.29
CA LEU A 212 21.55 -17.67 2.61
C LEU A 212 21.20 -19.09 2.16
N ASN A 213 20.42 -19.80 2.96
CA ASN A 213 19.82 -21.05 2.47
C ASN A 213 18.80 -20.76 1.35
N PRO A 214 18.38 -21.76 0.55
CA PRO A 214 17.50 -21.52 -0.60
C PRO A 214 16.20 -20.77 -0.28
N ARG A 215 15.60 -21.04 0.88
CA ARG A 215 14.34 -20.41 1.32
C ARG A 215 14.54 -18.98 1.82
N GLU A 216 15.61 -18.74 2.56
CA GLU A 216 16.00 -17.37 2.96
C GLU A 216 16.32 -16.51 1.74
N LYS A 217 16.98 -17.09 0.74
CA LYS A 217 17.29 -16.40 -0.52
C LYS A 217 16.02 -16.03 -1.29
N GLU A 218 15.04 -16.92 -1.35
CA GLU A 218 13.73 -16.65 -1.96
C GLU A 218 13.02 -15.50 -1.26
N LEU A 219 12.95 -15.53 0.08
CA LEU A 219 12.36 -14.45 0.88
C LEU A 219 13.12 -13.12 0.75
N TYR A 220 14.45 -13.15 0.66
CA TYR A 220 15.28 -11.96 0.44
C TYR A 220 14.98 -11.33 -0.92
N GLU A 221 14.99 -12.09 -2.01
CA GLU A 221 14.71 -11.57 -3.35
C GLU A 221 13.28 -11.05 -3.47
N TYR A 222 12.33 -11.73 -2.82
CA TYR A 222 10.96 -11.25 -2.69
C TYR A 222 10.90 -9.90 -1.97
N THR A 223 11.52 -9.79 -0.80
CA THR A 223 11.55 -8.57 0.02
C THR A 223 12.18 -7.42 -0.75
N ARG A 224 13.33 -7.67 -1.40
CA ARG A 224 14.02 -6.70 -2.24
C ARG A 224 13.13 -6.20 -3.38
N ARG A 225 12.42 -7.09 -4.07
CA ARG A 225 11.50 -6.71 -5.14
C ARG A 225 10.34 -5.86 -4.61
N GLN A 226 9.77 -6.22 -3.45
CA GLN A 226 8.73 -5.40 -2.81
C GLN A 226 9.22 -4.00 -2.48
N LEU A 227 10.44 -3.87 -1.94
CA LEU A 227 11.02 -2.56 -1.65
C LEU A 227 11.22 -1.72 -2.93
N ILE A 228 11.73 -2.33 -4.01
CA ILE A 228 11.87 -1.65 -5.32
C ILE A 228 10.51 -1.16 -5.83
N ASN A 229 9.50 -2.05 -5.85
CA ASN A 229 8.16 -1.67 -6.28
C ASN A 229 7.57 -0.57 -5.38
N SER A 230 7.89 -0.58 -4.08
CA SER A 230 7.44 0.44 -3.14
C SER A 230 8.08 1.81 -3.42
N VAL A 231 9.38 1.84 -3.75
CA VAL A 231 10.05 3.07 -4.21
C VAL A 231 9.34 3.62 -5.44
N ASP A 232 9.06 2.77 -6.44
CA ASP A 232 8.45 3.20 -7.70
C ASP A 232 7.05 3.77 -7.50
N ILE A 233 6.24 3.16 -6.61
CA ILE A 233 4.91 3.66 -6.21
C ILE A 233 5.03 5.01 -5.51
N ILE A 234 5.89 5.13 -4.50
CA ILE A 234 6.03 6.36 -3.71
C ILE A 234 6.58 7.50 -4.56
N ASN A 235 7.55 7.22 -5.44
CA ASN A 235 8.06 8.23 -6.37
C ASN A 235 6.97 8.67 -7.35
N SER A 236 6.17 7.73 -7.88
CA SER A 236 5.04 8.09 -8.75
C SER A 236 4.03 8.98 -8.03
N LEU A 237 3.70 8.68 -6.76
CA LEU A 237 2.85 9.55 -5.93
C LEU A 237 3.51 10.91 -5.68
N TYR A 238 4.82 10.96 -5.39
CA TYR A 238 5.53 12.21 -5.18
C TYR A 238 5.51 13.10 -6.43
N GLU A 239 5.86 12.54 -7.59
CA GLU A 239 5.88 13.24 -8.89
C GLU A 239 4.48 13.78 -9.24
N MET A 240 3.44 12.96 -9.08
CA MET A 240 2.06 13.33 -9.42
C MET A 240 1.49 14.43 -8.52
N GLU A 241 1.92 14.52 -7.26
CA GLU A 241 1.30 15.42 -6.28
C GLU A 241 2.11 16.70 -6.03
N LEU A 242 3.41 16.72 -6.35
CA LEU A 242 4.34 17.75 -5.89
C LEU A 242 5.23 18.36 -7.00
N GLU A 243 5.31 17.75 -8.19
CA GLU A 243 6.11 18.27 -9.31
C GLU A 243 5.25 18.95 -10.41
N GLU A 244 4.35 19.85 -10.00
CA GLU A 244 3.69 20.82 -10.91
C GLU A 244 4.40 22.19 -10.95
#